data_AF-A0A2J7NKE3-F1
#
_entry.id   AF-A0A2J7NKE3-F1
#
_cell.length_a   1.000
_cell.length_b   1.000
_cell.length_c   1.000
_cell.angle_alpha   90.00
_cell.angle_beta   90.00
_cell.angle_gamma   90.00
#
_symmetry.space_group_name_H-M   'P 1'
#
loop_
_entity.id
_entity.type
_entity.pdbx_description
1 polymer ?
#
loop_
_entity_poly.entity_id
_entity_poly.type
_entity_poly.pdbx_seq_one_letter_code
_entity_poly.pdbx_strand_id
1 'polypeptide(L)'
;MKQYGQRMREGLTTLLTDSTLDAHYEVNFSVAEGLTLTQNDSEAIKILVNVTKRKNGEDLRSKYYIGFMVCRGASKGLEEQFTIHLPVLLCSGTVRAAKSVHFLLQKFFDCSVNSYQLSQEDLMWFCALQADEKDTRKGMSQAELMFSFPQLSVRNRIRFKVPLNSLKYLWDRYVST
;
A
#
# COMPACT_ATOMS: atom_id res chain seq x y z
N MET A 1 -3.49 -0.19 21.46
CA MET A 1 -3.63 -0.88 20.15
C MET A 1 -4.63 -2.04 20.13
N LYS A 2 -4.71 -2.91 21.15
CA LYS A 2 -5.68 -4.04 21.18
C LYS A 2 -7.15 -3.62 20.95
N GLN A 3 -7.59 -2.52 21.56
CA GLN A 3 -8.95 -1.98 21.37
C GLN A 3 -9.25 -1.58 19.92
N TYR A 4 -8.28 -1.01 19.19
CA TYR A 4 -8.45 -0.67 17.77
C TYR A 4 -8.58 -1.94 16.91
N GLY A 5 -7.80 -2.98 17.21
CA GLY A 5 -7.95 -4.28 16.55
C GLY A 5 -9.33 -4.89 16.77
N GLN A 6 -9.83 -4.84 18.00
CA GLN A 6 -11.19 -5.30 18.32
C GLN A 6 -12.27 -4.51 17.58
N ARG A 7 -12.23 -3.17 17.63
CA ARG A 7 -13.20 -2.32 16.91
C ARG A 7 -13.18 -2.53 15.41
N MET A 8 -12.00 -2.65 14.82
CA MET A 8 -11.85 -2.93 13.38
C MET A 8 -12.43 -4.30 13.03
N ARG A 9 -12.17 -5.33 13.84
CA ARG A 9 -12.76 -6.66 13.65
C ARG A 9 -14.28 -6.61 13.68
N GLU A 10 -14.86 -5.98 14.71
CA GLU A 10 -16.31 -5.83 14.85
C GLU A 10 -16.91 -5.08 13.66
N GLY A 11 -16.31 -3.95 13.28
CA GLY A 11 -16.74 -3.17 12.11
C GLY A 11 -16.66 -3.94 10.80
N LEU A 12 -15.60 -4.73 10.58
CA LEU A 12 -15.46 -5.56 9.39
C LEU A 12 -16.52 -6.66 9.34
N THR A 13 -16.79 -7.33 10.47
CA THR A 13 -17.85 -8.33 10.56
C THR A 13 -19.20 -7.70 10.22
N THR A 14 -19.54 -6.55 10.79
CA THR A 14 -20.82 -5.84 10.53
C THR A 14 -20.94 -5.30 9.11
N LEU A 15 -19.86 -4.85 8.47
CA LEU A 15 -19.91 -4.32 7.10
C LEU A 15 -19.99 -5.40 6.03
N LEU A 16 -19.55 -6.63 6.34
CA LEU A 16 -19.36 -7.69 5.34
C LEU A 16 -20.33 -8.87 5.54
N THR A 17 -21.25 -8.77 6.50
CA THR A 17 -22.25 -9.79 6.88
C THR A 17 -23.04 -10.35 5.69
N ASP A 18 -23.31 -9.55 4.66
CA ASP A 18 -24.08 -10.00 3.48
C ASP A 18 -23.30 -10.88 2.50
N SER A 19 -21.96 -10.95 2.61
CA SER A 19 -21.11 -11.53 1.55
C SER A 19 -20.33 -12.78 1.95
N THR A 20 -20.25 -13.09 3.25
CA THR A 20 -19.45 -14.22 3.75
C THR A 20 -20.01 -14.70 5.09
N LEU A 21 -21.04 -15.55 5.06
CA LEU A 21 -21.68 -16.11 6.26
C LEU A 21 -20.71 -16.89 7.18
N ASP A 22 -19.54 -17.30 6.69
CA ASP A 22 -18.52 -18.05 7.44
C ASP A 22 -17.13 -17.38 7.47
N ALA A 23 -17.02 -16.05 7.34
CA ALA A 23 -15.73 -15.37 7.45
C ALA A 23 -15.45 -14.88 8.88
N HIS A 24 -14.32 -15.33 9.44
CA HIS A 24 -13.78 -14.80 10.69
C HIS A 24 -12.59 -13.87 10.40
N TYR A 25 -12.63 -12.65 10.94
CA TYR A 25 -11.56 -11.66 10.79
C TYR A 25 -10.70 -11.60 12.04
N GLU A 26 -9.39 -11.65 11.84
CA GLU A 26 -8.40 -11.38 12.87
C GLU A 26 -7.65 -10.10 12.52
N VAL A 27 -7.64 -9.15 13.44
CA VAL A 27 -7.02 -7.83 13.22
C VAL A 27 -5.97 -7.56 14.28
N ASN A 28 -4.77 -7.23 13.83
CA ASN A 28 -3.64 -6.84 14.68
C ASN A 28 -3.16 -5.42 14.32
N PHE A 29 -3.09 -4.57 15.33
CA PHE A 29 -2.38 -3.29 15.29
C PHE A 29 -1.08 -3.45 16.07
N SER A 30 0.04 -3.17 15.44
CA SER A 30 1.38 -3.28 16.02
C SER A 30 2.26 -2.10 15.60
N VAL A 31 3.32 -1.84 16.37
CA VAL A 31 4.39 -0.93 15.95
C VAL A 31 5.25 -1.65 14.90
N ALA A 32 5.62 -0.94 13.84
CA ALA A 32 6.60 -1.38 12.85
C ALA A 32 7.81 -0.44 12.90
N GLU A 33 8.93 -1.00 13.36
CA GLU A 33 10.20 -0.30 13.55
C GLU A 33 10.97 -0.10 12.23
N GLY A 34 11.86 0.88 12.21
CA GLY A 34 12.80 1.10 11.10
C GLY A 34 12.22 1.87 9.92
N LEU A 35 11.05 2.49 10.10
CA LEU A 35 10.40 3.35 9.09
C LEU A 35 10.52 4.85 9.41
N THR A 36 11.21 5.19 10.50
CA THR A 36 11.55 6.56 10.90
C THR A 36 12.74 7.07 10.08
N LEU A 37 12.73 8.35 9.71
CA LEU A 37 13.85 9.03 9.04
C LEU A 37 14.61 9.92 10.03
N THR A 38 13.88 10.58 10.92
CA THR A 38 14.45 11.44 11.96
C THR A 38 14.07 10.97 13.35
N GLN A 39 14.82 11.38 14.36
CA GLN A 39 14.51 11.11 15.78
C GLN A 39 13.17 11.71 16.26
N ASN A 40 12.59 12.62 15.48
CA ASN A 40 11.29 13.23 15.76
C ASN A 40 10.13 12.46 15.10
N ASP A 41 10.43 11.49 14.23
CA ASP A 41 9.40 10.70 13.57
C ASP A 41 8.90 9.63 14.54
N SER A 42 7.58 9.53 14.69
CA SER A 42 6.97 8.40 15.39
C SER A 42 7.12 7.11 14.58
N GLU A 43 7.30 5.99 15.28
CA GLU A 43 7.29 4.67 14.66
C GLU A 43 5.99 4.39 13.91
N ALA A 44 6.09 3.65 12.82
CA ALA A 44 4.94 3.36 11.98
C ALA A 44 3.96 2.40 12.69
N ILE A 45 2.68 2.53 12.39
CA ILE A 45 1.65 1.61 12.86
C ILE A 45 1.28 0.64 11.75
N LYS A 46 1.54 -0.65 11.98
CA LYS A 46 1.14 -1.75 11.11
C LYS A 46 -0.27 -2.21 11.47
N ILE A 47 -1.09 -2.36 10.44
CA ILE A 47 -2.42 -2.96 10.48
C ILE A 47 -2.36 -4.24 9.66
N LEU A 48 -2.56 -5.39 10.31
CA LEU A 48 -2.65 -6.68 9.64
C LEU A 48 -4.04 -7.26 9.85
N VAL A 49 -4.74 -7.56 8.75
CA VAL A 49 -6.03 -8.24 8.76
C VAL A 49 -5.87 -9.58 8.05
N ASN A 50 -6.16 -10.65 8.78
CA ASN A 50 -6.31 -11.98 8.22
C ASN A 50 -7.79 -12.34 8.20
N VAL A 51 -8.18 -13.13 7.20
CA VAL A 51 -9.52 -13.71 7.12
C VAL A 51 -9.40 -15.22 7.07
N THR A 52 -10.21 -15.89 7.88
CA THR A 52 -10.41 -17.34 7.84
C THR A 52 -11.79 -17.59 7.28
N LYS A 53 -11.89 -18.42 6.24
CA LYS A 53 -13.17 -18.84 5.65
C LYS A 53 -13.24 -20.36 5.67
N ARG A 54 -14.40 -20.92 5.99
CA ARG A 54 -14.64 -22.34 5.72
C ARG A 54 -14.83 -22.59 4.24
N LYS A 55 -14.11 -23.58 3.72
CA LYS A 55 -14.32 -24.12 2.38
C LYS A 55 -14.18 -25.63 2.46
N ASN A 56 -15.23 -26.35 2.06
CA ASN A 56 -15.27 -27.81 2.07
C ASN A 56 -14.96 -28.44 3.45
N GLY A 57 -15.35 -27.79 4.54
CA GLY A 57 -15.09 -28.28 5.91
C GLY A 57 -13.71 -27.92 6.48
N GLU A 58 -12.83 -27.30 5.70
CA GLU A 58 -11.52 -26.83 6.16
C GLU A 58 -11.48 -25.31 6.33
N ASP A 59 -10.76 -24.86 7.36
CA ASP A 59 -10.53 -23.45 7.64
C ASP A 59 -9.35 -22.92 6.82
N LEU A 60 -9.64 -22.09 5.81
CA LEU A 60 -8.64 -21.48 4.96
C LEU A 60 -8.30 -20.07 5.45
N ARG A 61 -7.11 -19.89 6.03
CA ARG A 61 -6.61 -18.59 6.48
C ARG A 61 -5.82 -17.90 5.37
N SER A 62 -6.14 -16.62 5.11
CA SER A 62 -5.44 -15.81 4.11
C SER A 62 -5.29 -14.35 4.57
N LYS A 63 -4.31 -13.64 4.00
CA LYS A 63 -4.13 -12.21 4.25
C LYS A 63 -5.20 -11.43 3.50
N TYR A 64 -6.02 -10.69 4.25
CA TYR A 64 -7.10 -9.88 3.71
C TYR A 64 -6.62 -8.46 3.38
N TYR A 65 -5.84 -7.87 4.29
CA TYR A 65 -5.30 -6.52 4.17
C TYR A 65 -4.02 -6.39 5.00
N ILE A 66 -3.08 -5.59 4.50
CA ILE A 66 -1.96 -5.08 5.27
C ILE A 66 -1.81 -3.59 5.01
N GLY A 67 -1.58 -2.80 6.06
CA GLY A 67 -1.34 -1.37 5.98
C GLY A 67 -0.25 -0.92 6.93
N PHE A 68 0.47 0.14 6.57
CA PHE A 68 1.44 0.83 7.41
C PHE A 68 1.11 2.32 7.39
N MET A 69 0.80 2.88 8.55
CA MET A 69 0.64 4.33 8.74
C MET A 69 1.99 4.90 9.14
N VAL A 70 2.60 5.69 8.27
CA VAL A 70 3.98 6.20 8.40
C VAL A 70 3.99 7.72 8.56
N CYS A 71 4.56 8.23 9.65
CA CYS A 71 4.63 9.67 9.95
C CYS A 71 5.90 10.35 9.38
N ARG A 72 6.46 9.82 8.30
CA ARG A 72 7.76 10.25 7.76
C ARG A 72 7.66 11.65 7.15
N GLY A 73 8.45 12.60 7.67
CA GLY A 73 8.50 13.97 7.15
C GLY A 73 7.32 14.86 7.55
N ALA A 74 6.49 14.42 8.51
CA ALA A 74 5.36 15.20 9.04
C ALA A 74 5.77 16.46 9.83
N SER A 75 7.07 16.78 9.89
CA SER A 75 7.62 17.98 10.53
C SER A 75 7.49 19.26 9.69
N LYS A 76 7.03 19.18 8.43
CA LYS A 76 6.68 20.38 7.66
C LYS A 76 5.22 20.74 7.88
N GLY A 77 4.98 21.80 8.65
CA GLY A 77 3.67 22.45 8.73
C GLY A 77 3.25 22.90 7.32
N LEU A 78 2.25 22.22 6.75
CA LEU A 78 1.65 22.60 5.48
C LEU A 78 0.61 23.70 5.72
N GLU A 79 0.39 24.54 4.70
CA GLU A 79 -0.23 25.87 4.78
C GLU A 79 -1.72 25.90 5.19
N GLU A 80 -2.38 24.75 5.31
CA GLU A 80 -3.77 24.67 5.77
C GLU A 80 -3.84 24.77 7.31
N GLN A 81 -4.18 25.96 7.81
CA GLN A 81 -4.21 26.32 9.23
C GLN A 81 -5.10 25.43 10.13
N PHE A 82 -5.91 24.52 9.55
CA PHE A 82 -6.85 23.67 10.28
C PHE A 82 -6.77 22.17 9.93
N THR A 83 -5.82 21.75 9.09
CA THR A 83 -5.72 20.34 8.65
C THR A 83 -4.39 19.74 9.08
N ILE A 84 -4.43 18.76 9.99
CA ILE A 84 -3.24 17.97 10.34
C ILE A 84 -3.11 16.87 9.27
N HIS A 85 -2.10 16.98 8.40
CA HIS A 85 -1.74 15.91 7.47
C HIS A 85 -1.09 14.76 8.25
N LEU A 86 -1.92 13.79 8.60
CA LEU A 86 -1.61 12.53 9.29
C LEU A 86 -0.91 11.52 8.36
N PRO A 87 -0.36 10.41 8.90
CA PRO A 87 0.60 9.52 8.23
C PRO A 87 0.23 9.05 6.82
N VAL A 88 1.25 8.92 5.96
CA VAL A 88 1.17 8.20 4.68
C VAL A 88 0.74 6.77 4.95
N LEU A 89 -0.36 6.33 4.32
CA LEU A 89 -0.87 4.96 4.41
C LEU A 89 -0.37 4.12 3.24
N LEU A 90 0.62 3.27 3.49
CA LEU A 90 1.06 2.25 2.53
C LEU A 90 0.22 0.99 2.75
N CYS A 91 -0.50 0.50 1.75
CA CYS A 91 -1.37 -0.66 1.94
C CYS A 91 -1.41 -1.63 0.75
N SER A 92 -1.73 -2.88 1.04
CA SER A 92 -1.96 -3.94 0.07
C SER A 92 -3.17 -4.79 0.47
N GLY A 93 -4.04 -5.05 -0.50
CA GLY A 93 -5.25 -5.84 -0.34
C GLY A 93 -6.12 -5.75 -1.58
N THR A 94 -7.25 -6.46 -1.61
CA THR A 94 -8.24 -6.26 -2.67
C THR A 94 -8.88 -4.88 -2.57
N VAL A 95 -9.42 -4.35 -3.67
CA VAL A 95 -10.14 -3.05 -3.67
C VAL A 95 -11.26 -3.03 -2.63
N ARG A 96 -11.99 -4.15 -2.47
CA ARG A 96 -13.03 -4.30 -1.45
C ARG A 96 -12.44 -4.22 -0.03
N ALA A 97 -11.36 -4.95 0.22
CA ALA A 97 -10.69 -4.95 1.52
C ALA A 97 -10.18 -3.56 1.91
N ALA A 98 -9.50 -2.88 0.98
CA ALA A 98 -9.03 -1.53 1.17
C ALA A 98 -10.19 -0.58 1.50
N LYS A 99 -11.26 -0.57 0.69
CA LYS A 99 -12.46 0.26 0.93
C LYS A 99 -13.07 0.03 2.31
N SER A 100 -13.25 -1.22 2.73
CA SER A 100 -13.85 -1.55 4.03
C SER A 100 -12.97 -1.10 5.20
N VAL A 101 -11.66 -1.35 5.14
CA VAL A 101 -10.72 -0.93 6.18
C VAL A 101 -10.59 0.59 6.22
N HIS A 102 -10.48 1.25 5.07
CA HIS A 102 -10.36 2.72 4.98
C HIS A 102 -11.61 3.40 5.52
N PHE A 103 -12.81 2.95 5.14
CA PHE A 103 -14.07 3.47 5.69
C PHE A 103 -14.10 3.38 7.22
N LEU A 104 -13.67 2.26 7.79
CA LEU A 104 -13.61 2.10 9.24
C LEU A 104 -12.57 3.01 9.89
N LEU A 105 -11.38 3.18 9.28
CA LEU A 105 -10.38 4.12 9.76
C LEU A 105 -10.91 5.56 9.76
N GLN A 106 -11.57 5.97 8.68
CA GLN A 106 -12.20 7.29 8.57
C GLN A 106 -13.24 7.50 9.68
N LYS A 107 -14.07 6.50 9.96
CA LYS A 107 -15.06 6.54 11.05
C LYS A 107 -14.43 6.56 12.45
N PHE A 108 -13.33 5.84 12.65
CA PHE A 108 -12.70 5.72 13.98
C PHE A 108 -11.89 6.95 14.37
N PHE A 109 -11.27 7.60 13.39
CA PHE A 109 -10.34 8.70 13.61
C PHE A 109 -10.85 10.05 13.10
N ASP A 110 -12.10 10.10 12.61
CA ASP A 110 -12.69 11.28 11.99
C ASP A 110 -11.76 11.91 10.94
N CYS A 111 -11.28 11.06 10.03
CA CYS A 111 -10.27 11.43 9.04
C CYS A 111 -10.73 11.17 7.60
N SER A 112 -9.96 11.69 6.64
CA SER A 112 -10.11 11.36 5.22
C SER A 112 -8.94 10.47 4.75
N VAL A 113 -9.26 9.44 3.97
CA VAL A 113 -8.25 8.59 3.32
C VAL A 113 -8.37 8.80 1.82
N ASN A 114 -7.41 9.53 1.25
CA ASN A 114 -7.38 9.86 -0.17
C ASN A 114 -6.30 9.03 -0.87
N SER A 115 -6.61 8.53 -2.07
CA SER A 115 -5.61 7.84 -2.89
C SER A 115 -4.53 8.82 -3.34
N TYR A 116 -3.27 8.50 -3.07
CA TYR A 116 -2.16 9.22 -3.69
C TYR A 116 -2.06 8.82 -5.16
N GLN A 117 -2.20 9.80 -6.06
CA GLN A 117 -2.09 9.58 -7.49
C GLN A 117 -0.62 9.73 -7.89
N LEU A 118 -0.03 8.63 -8.35
CA LEU A 118 1.32 8.66 -8.90
C LEU A 118 1.28 9.27 -10.30
N SER A 119 2.08 10.32 -10.49
CA SER A 119 2.34 10.88 -11.81
C SER A 119 3.25 9.96 -12.62
N GLN A 120 3.39 10.25 -13.91
CA GLN A 120 4.39 9.59 -14.75
C GLN A 120 5.81 9.78 -14.20
N GLU A 121 6.12 10.96 -13.65
CA GLU A 121 7.42 11.25 -13.05
C GLU A 121 7.70 10.37 -11.83
N ASP A 122 6.71 10.21 -10.95
CA ASP A 122 6.85 9.32 -9.78
C ASP A 122 7.10 7.87 -10.20
N LEU A 123 6.39 7.38 -11.23
CA LEU A 123 6.61 6.03 -11.77
C LEU A 123 8.01 5.86 -12.36
N MET A 124 8.55 6.89 -13.01
CA MET A 124 9.93 6.87 -13.51
C MET A 124 10.93 6.78 -12.34
N TRP A 125 10.73 7.56 -11.28
CA TRP A 125 11.55 7.48 -10.07
C TRP A 125 11.49 6.10 -9.40
N PHE A 126 10.31 5.48 -9.32
CA PHE A 126 10.19 4.12 -8.80
C PHE A 126 10.95 3.10 -9.65
N CYS A 127 10.92 3.22 -10.97
CA CYS A 127 11.68 2.35 -11.87
C CYS A 127 13.19 2.50 -11.65
N ALA A 128 13.66 3.74 -11.46
CA ALA A 128 15.07 4.03 -11.17
C ALA A 128 15.52 3.43 -9.83
N LEU A 129 14.73 3.62 -8.76
CA LEU A 129 15.03 3.06 -7.44
C LEU A 129 15.12 1.52 -7.47
N GLN A 130 14.24 0.86 -8.22
CA GLN A 130 14.27 -0.59 -8.41
C GLN A 130 15.53 -1.05 -9.17
N ALA A 131 16.07 -0.24 -10.07
CA ALA A 131 17.30 -0.55 -10.79
C ALA A 131 18.55 -0.46 -9.90
N ASP A 132 18.52 0.33 -8.83
CA ASP A 132 19.65 0.46 -7.90
C ASP A 132 19.69 -0.64 -6.81
N GLU A 133 18.61 -1.41 -6.66
CA GLU A 133 18.54 -2.45 -5.65
C GLU A 133 19.55 -3.58 -5.91
N LYS A 134 20.37 -3.89 -4.89
CA LYS A 134 21.55 -4.80 -4.98
C LYS A 134 21.23 -6.24 -5.40
N ASP A 135 19.95 -6.61 -5.38
CA ASP A 135 19.46 -7.99 -5.61
C ASP A 135 18.97 -8.25 -7.05
N THR A 136 19.30 -7.36 -8.00
CA THR A 136 19.19 -7.60 -9.46
C THR A 136 20.00 -8.81 -9.95
N ARG A 137 20.70 -9.52 -9.06
CA ARG A 137 21.56 -10.69 -9.35
C ARG A 137 20.80 -12.01 -9.50
N LYS A 138 19.52 -12.09 -9.13
CA LYS A 138 18.68 -13.27 -9.43
C LYS A 138 17.91 -13.04 -10.73
N GLY A 139 18.36 -13.73 -11.78
CA GLY A 139 18.05 -13.48 -13.18
C GLY A 139 16.57 -13.30 -13.57
N MET A 140 16.41 -12.60 -14.71
CA MET A 140 15.19 -12.38 -15.51
C MET A 140 14.15 -11.35 -15.04
N SER A 141 14.40 -10.59 -13.98
CA SER A 141 13.49 -9.49 -13.61
C SER A 141 13.46 -8.40 -14.70
N GLN A 142 12.26 -8.08 -15.18
CA GLN A 142 12.01 -7.04 -16.18
C GLN A 142 11.06 -5.98 -15.61
N ALA A 143 11.34 -4.71 -15.88
CA ALA A 143 10.35 -3.66 -15.72
C ALA A 143 9.41 -3.67 -16.93
N GLU A 144 8.10 -3.74 -16.68
CA GLU A 144 7.07 -3.63 -17.72
C GLU A 144 6.35 -2.30 -17.58
N LEU A 145 6.57 -1.40 -18.55
CA LEU A 145 5.85 -0.14 -18.67
C LEU A 145 4.64 -0.36 -19.57
N MET A 146 3.45 0.00 -19.08
CA MET A 146 2.20 -0.12 -19.81
C MET A 146 1.57 1.25 -20.00
N PHE A 147 1.42 1.66 -21.25
CA PHE A 147 0.78 2.90 -21.65
C PHE A 147 -0.63 2.61 -22.13
N SER A 148 -1.63 3.33 -21.61
CA SER A 148 -3.02 3.21 -22.06
C SER A 148 -3.47 4.48 -22.75
N PHE A 149 -4.10 4.35 -23.92
CA PHE A 149 -4.60 5.44 -24.76
C PHE A 149 -6.13 5.36 -24.83
N PRO A 150 -6.86 6.09 -23.96
CA PRO A 150 -8.32 5.96 -23.84
C PRO A 150 -9.08 6.22 -25.14
N GLN A 151 -8.48 6.99 -26.05
CA GLN A 151 -9.06 7.44 -27.32
C GLN A 151 -9.07 6.35 -28.41
N LEU A 152 -8.40 5.20 -28.22
CA LEU A 152 -8.23 4.17 -29.26
C LEU A 152 -9.10 2.95 -28.97
N SER A 153 -9.93 2.54 -29.93
CA SER A 153 -10.97 1.51 -29.73
C SER A 153 -10.47 0.06 -29.82
N VAL A 154 -9.37 -0.22 -30.50
CA VAL A 154 -8.97 -1.62 -30.84
C VAL A 154 -7.60 -2.02 -30.24
N ARG A 155 -6.76 -1.05 -29.87
CA ARG A 155 -5.44 -1.33 -29.28
C ARG A 155 -5.00 -0.18 -28.38
N ASN A 156 -5.77 0.03 -27.31
CA ASN A 156 -5.54 1.11 -26.35
C ASN A 156 -4.32 0.89 -25.46
N ARG A 157 -3.49 -0.14 -25.66
CA ARG A 157 -2.37 -0.45 -24.77
C ARG A 157 -1.09 -0.77 -25.52
N ILE A 158 -0.02 -0.04 -25.16
CA ILE A 158 1.35 -0.32 -25.59
C ILE A 158 2.11 -0.83 -24.35
N ARG A 159 2.84 -1.93 -24.52
CA ARG A 159 3.67 -2.52 -23.46
C ARG A 159 5.12 -2.46 -23.89
N PHE A 160 5.97 -1.96 -23.01
CA PHE A 160 7.41 -1.89 -23.21
C PHE A 160 8.09 -2.60 -22.05
N LYS A 161 8.94 -3.58 -22.36
CA LYS A 161 9.65 -4.40 -21.37
C LYS A 161 11.13 -4.12 -21.43
N VAL A 162 11.73 -3.84 -20.28
CA VAL A 162 13.17 -3.56 -20.17
C VAL A 162 13.76 -4.46 -19.09
N PRO A 163 14.85 -5.19 -19.38
CA PRO A 163 15.60 -5.89 -18.33
C PRO A 163 16.09 -4.91 -17.26
N LEU A 164 15.95 -5.24 -15.98
CA LEU A 164 16.39 -4.35 -14.90
C LEU A 164 17.90 -4.03 -14.99
N ASN A 165 18.72 -4.94 -15.50
CA ASN A 165 20.15 -4.70 -15.74
C ASN A 165 20.41 -3.59 -16.77
N SER A 166 19.55 -3.47 -17.79
CA SER A 166 19.64 -2.38 -18.77
C SER A 166 19.25 -1.05 -18.14
N LEU A 167 18.23 -1.03 -17.27
CA LEU A 167 17.88 0.16 -16.50
C LEU A 167 18.99 0.56 -15.54
N LYS A 168 19.62 -0.40 -14.87
CA LYS A 168 20.76 -0.15 -13.99
C LYS A 168 21.94 0.45 -14.75
N TYR A 169 22.29 -0.13 -15.89
CA TYR A 169 23.35 0.42 -16.76
C TYR A 169 23.07 1.87 -17.18
N LEU A 170 21.82 2.18 -17.55
CA LEU A 170 21.42 3.55 -17.86
C LEU A 170 21.54 4.46 -16.63
N TRP A 171 21.01 4.03 -15.49
CA TRP A 171 21.04 4.77 -14.23
C TRP A 171 22.47 5.11 -13.78
N ASP A 172 23.34 4.11 -13.71
CA ASP A 172 24.74 4.25 -13.29
C ASP A 172 25.48 5.26 -14.20
N ARG A 173 25.14 5.33 -15.49
CA ARG A 173 25.74 6.27 -16.44
C ARG A 173 25.26 7.72 -16.29
N TYR A 174 24.04 7.93 -15.78
CA TYR A 174 23.47 9.27 -15.57
C TYR A 174 23.75 9.83 -14.18
N VAL A 175 23.90 8.98 -13.15
CA VAL A 175 24.13 9.41 -11.76
C VAL A 175 25.62 9.51 -11.40
N SER A 176 26.52 8.90 -12.19
CA SER A 176 27.98 8.99 -11.99
C SER A 176 28.64 10.24 -12.60
N THR A 177 27.85 11.26 -12.96
CA THR A 177 28.30 12.61 -13.37
C THR A 177 27.84 13.64 -12.36
#